data_AF-M9R7G5-F1
#
_entry.id   AF-M9R7G5-F1
#
_cell.length_a   1.000
_cell.length_b   1.000
_cell.length_c   1.000
_cell.angle_alpha   90.00
_cell.angle_beta   90.00
_cell.angle_gamma   90.00
#
_symmetry.space_group_name_H-M   'P 1'
#
loop_
_entity.id
_entity.type
_entity.pdbx_description
1 polymer ?
#
loop_
_entity_poly.entity_id
_entity_poly.type
_entity_poly.pdbx_seq_one_letter_code
_entity_poly.pdbx_strand_id
1 'polypeptide(L)'
;MTVVAEENMTGSVGLYVCAIVAEWESNSALIKCANEAQGEIQLIGQGGITAVVMVPPEDQPVSRDRQELVRQLLVHQQLVERFTEIAPVLPVKFGTLAPDRESVELGLERGREKFFTAFGGLSGKTQFEITVTWDVADVFAKIAKLPAVVKLKVDLVATSESDRPINLDRVGRLVKETLDHQRAQTGKVLLDALLPLGVDSIVNPILNDSIVLNLALLVDTDQADALDRCLDELDSTFHGALSFRCVGPMPPHSFATVEINYIEPTQVSHACCVLELDAAHNFEEIRSAYHRLARQTQQDIAPDVVVDNKSSSVGIAVLNDAYKTLLSFVDAGGPVVVSVQRQEDAYATDIPSSGG
;
A
#
# COMPACT_ATOMS: atom_id res chain seq x y z
N MET A 1 -5.50 -35.66 36.77
CA MET A 1 -4.08 -35.36 37.03
C MET A 1 -3.59 -34.48 35.91
N THR A 2 -2.99 -33.33 36.07
CA THR A 2 -2.89 -32.33 37.13
C THR A 2 -2.50 -31.08 36.35
N VAL A 3 -3.12 -29.96 36.70
CA VAL A 3 -2.82 -28.63 36.19
C VAL A 3 -1.32 -28.35 36.26
N VAL A 4 -0.73 -27.88 35.17
CA VAL A 4 0.48 -27.06 35.21
C VAL A 4 0.17 -25.80 34.40
N ALA A 5 -0.24 -24.78 35.14
CA ALA A 5 -0.02 -23.41 34.76
C ALA A 5 1.48 -23.14 34.97
N GLU A 6 2.18 -22.72 33.93
CA GLU A 6 3.45 -22.02 34.06
C GLU A 6 3.34 -20.74 33.22
N GLU A 7 3.30 -19.64 33.96
CA GLU A 7 3.60 -18.30 33.49
C GLU A 7 4.95 -18.31 32.77
N ASN A 8 4.98 -17.94 31.50
CA ASN A 8 6.18 -17.48 30.83
C ASN A 8 5.87 -16.13 30.17
N MET A 9 5.99 -15.06 30.97
CA MET A 9 6.30 -13.72 30.46
C MET A 9 7.77 -13.72 30.00
N THR A 10 8.03 -14.26 28.82
CA THR A 10 9.28 -14.14 28.07
C THR A 10 8.89 -13.93 26.61
N GLY A 11 9.36 -12.83 26.01
CA GLY A 11 8.95 -12.25 24.73
C GLY A 11 8.17 -13.17 23.80
N SER A 12 6.86 -12.95 23.69
CA SER A 12 6.03 -13.60 22.68
C SER A 12 6.49 -13.09 21.32
N VAL A 13 7.07 -13.97 20.51
CA VAL A 13 7.30 -13.69 19.09
C VAL A 13 5.94 -13.36 18.49
N GLY A 14 5.79 -12.13 17.98
CA GLY A 14 4.53 -11.70 17.36
C GLY A 14 4.14 -12.62 16.21
N LEU A 15 2.86 -12.94 16.10
CA LEU A 15 2.28 -13.74 15.03
C LEU A 15 2.18 -12.93 13.74
N TYR A 16 2.80 -13.39 12.65
CA TYR A 16 2.80 -12.67 11.39
C TYR A 16 1.55 -13.00 10.55
N VAL A 17 0.59 -12.08 10.49
CA VAL A 17 -0.66 -12.26 9.76
C VAL A 17 -0.42 -12.00 8.27
N CYS A 18 -0.57 -13.03 7.43
CA CYS A 18 -0.26 -12.97 6.01
C CYS A 18 -1.49 -12.74 5.13
N ALA A 19 -2.62 -13.35 5.47
CA ALA A 19 -3.85 -13.27 4.68
C ALA A 19 -5.09 -13.56 5.52
N ILE A 20 -6.24 -13.09 5.02
CA ILE A 20 -7.57 -13.43 5.54
C ILE A 20 -8.33 -14.22 4.47
N VAL A 21 -8.93 -15.35 4.84
CA VAL A 21 -9.57 -16.30 3.92
C VAL A 21 -11.04 -16.47 4.27
N ALA A 22 -11.91 -16.44 3.26
CA ALA A 22 -13.37 -16.56 3.40
C ALA A 22 -13.85 -18.01 3.61
N GLU A 23 -13.21 -18.75 4.50
CA GLU A 23 -13.48 -20.17 4.72
C GLU A 23 -13.10 -20.57 6.15
N TRP A 24 -13.63 -21.69 6.63
CA TRP A 24 -13.38 -22.18 8.00
C TRP A 24 -11.99 -22.81 8.13
N GLU A 25 -11.33 -22.60 9.26
CA GLU A 25 -9.99 -23.14 9.55
C GLU A 25 -9.93 -24.68 9.47
N SER A 26 -11.07 -25.35 9.65
CA SER A 26 -11.23 -26.81 9.56
C SER A 26 -11.30 -27.33 8.11
N ASN A 27 -11.25 -26.45 7.11
CA ASN A 27 -11.25 -26.87 5.71
C ASN A 27 -9.96 -27.65 5.38
N SER A 28 -10.13 -28.88 4.90
CA SER A 28 -9.01 -29.80 4.66
C SER A 28 -8.04 -29.31 3.59
N ALA A 29 -8.51 -28.54 2.60
CA ALA A 29 -7.65 -27.96 1.57
C ALA A 29 -6.78 -26.84 2.15
N LEU A 30 -7.33 -25.98 3.01
CA LEU A 30 -6.55 -24.95 3.71
C LEU A 30 -5.47 -25.56 4.60
N ILE A 31 -5.84 -26.55 5.41
CA ILE A 31 -4.91 -27.25 6.31
C ILE A 31 -3.77 -27.90 5.52
N LYS A 32 -4.11 -28.57 4.41
CA LYS A 32 -3.12 -29.17 3.52
C LYS A 32 -2.18 -28.10 2.95
N CYS A 33 -2.73 -26.98 2.47
CA CYS A 33 -1.95 -25.88 1.93
C CYS A 33 -0.98 -25.28 2.97
N ALA A 34 -1.47 -25.04 4.19
CA ALA A 34 -0.65 -24.55 5.30
C ALA A 34 0.52 -25.50 5.62
N ASN A 35 0.28 -26.81 5.65
CA ASN A 35 1.29 -27.82 5.94
C ASN A 35 2.35 -28.00 4.84
N GLU A 36 2.01 -27.69 3.59
CA GLU A 36 2.92 -27.78 2.44
C GLU A 36 3.69 -26.48 2.16
N ALA A 37 3.30 -25.38 2.82
CA ALA A 37 3.93 -24.08 2.66
C ALA A 37 5.30 -24.02 3.36
N GLN A 38 6.11 -23.04 2.94
CA GLN A 38 7.40 -22.78 3.59
C GLN A 38 7.19 -22.02 4.91
N GLY A 39 7.68 -22.59 6.01
CA GLY A 39 7.58 -22.02 7.35
C GLY A 39 6.49 -22.69 8.20
N GLU A 40 6.37 -22.28 9.46
CA GLU A 40 5.29 -22.75 10.33
C GLU A 40 4.06 -21.87 10.11
N ILE A 41 3.04 -22.44 9.46
CA ILE A 41 1.78 -21.76 9.17
C ILE A 41 0.69 -22.27 10.12
N GLN A 42 0.05 -21.33 10.82
CA GLN A 42 -1.11 -21.56 11.67
C GLN A 42 -2.35 -20.95 11.01
N LEU A 43 -3.48 -21.64 11.18
CA LEU A 43 -4.80 -21.16 10.79
C LEU A 43 -5.55 -20.77 12.06
N ILE A 44 -6.04 -19.53 12.11
CA ILE A 44 -6.81 -19.02 13.25
C ILE A 44 -8.16 -18.57 12.73
N GLY A 45 -9.20 -19.34 13.07
CA GLY A 45 -10.57 -19.11 12.64
C GLY A 45 -11.36 -18.27 13.65
N GLN A 46 -12.15 -17.32 13.14
CA GLN A 46 -13.15 -16.62 13.92
C GLN A 46 -14.33 -16.20 13.02
N GLY A 47 -15.55 -16.53 13.44
CA GLY A 47 -16.75 -16.08 12.75
C GLY A 47 -16.93 -16.57 11.30
N GLY A 48 -16.34 -17.70 10.91
CA GLY A 48 -16.41 -18.23 9.54
C GLY A 48 -15.41 -17.59 8.57
N ILE A 49 -14.39 -16.90 9.11
CA ILE A 49 -13.24 -16.37 8.39
C ILE A 49 -11.99 -16.94 9.06
N THR A 50 -10.92 -17.16 8.30
CA THR A 50 -9.65 -17.68 8.83
C THR A 50 -8.50 -16.73 8.52
N ALA A 51 -7.71 -16.36 9.52
CA ALA A 51 -6.41 -15.75 9.33
C ALA A 51 -5.35 -16.82 9.05
N VAL A 52 -4.56 -16.60 7.99
CA VAL A 52 -3.34 -17.37 7.70
C VAL A 52 -2.18 -16.65 8.37
N VAL A 53 -1.59 -17.32 9.35
CA VAL A 53 -0.56 -16.75 10.22
C VAL A 53 0.73 -17.53 10.07
N MET A 54 1.83 -16.84 9.88
CA MET A 54 3.18 -17.42 9.93
C MET A 54 3.79 -17.17 11.31
N VAL A 55 4.39 -18.20 11.89
CA VAL A 55 5.18 -18.06 13.12
C VAL A 55 6.61 -17.71 12.74
N PRO A 56 7.11 -16.52 13.10
CA PRO A 56 8.49 -16.15 12.81
C PRO A 56 9.47 -17.05 13.58
N PRO A 57 10.62 -17.44 12.98
CA PRO A 57 11.62 -18.24 13.68
C PRO A 57 12.43 -17.44 14.72
N GLU A 58 12.40 -16.11 14.67
CA GLU A 58 13.14 -15.19 15.54
C GLU A 58 12.26 -14.00 15.95
N ASP A 59 12.63 -13.32 17.04
CA ASP A 59 11.96 -12.10 17.54
C ASP A 59 11.93 -10.93 16.54
N GLN A 60 12.72 -11.01 15.45
CA GLN A 60 12.78 -9.99 14.41
C GLN A 60 12.13 -10.52 13.10
N PRO A 61 10.80 -10.40 12.96
CA PRO A 61 10.05 -11.03 11.88
C PRO A 61 10.30 -10.40 10.51
N VAL A 62 10.66 -9.11 10.46
CA VAL A 62 11.01 -8.41 9.22
C VAL A 62 12.49 -8.03 9.25
N SER A 63 13.24 -8.58 8.30
CA SER A 63 14.66 -8.30 8.19
C SER A 63 14.92 -6.88 7.70
N ARG A 64 15.95 -6.24 8.26
CA ARG A 64 16.49 -4.97 7.75
C ARG A 64 17.50 -5.18 6.62
N ASP A 65 17.99 -6.40 6.45
CA ASP A 65 18.83 -6.75 5.32
C ASP A 65 17.98 -6.82 4.04
N ARG A 66 18.45 -6.17 2.98
CA ARG A 66 17.69 -6.06 1.73
C ARG A 66 17.47 -7.41 1.05
N GLN A 67 18.46 -8.30 1.05
CA GLN A 67 18.33 -9.59 0.38
C GLN A 67 17.34 -10.48 1.12
N GLU A 68 17.43 -10.49 2.45
CA GLU A 68 16.51 -11.26 3.27
C GLU A 68 15.09 -10.67 3.24
N LEU A 69 14.92 -9.35 3.23
CA LEU A 69 13.60 -8.72 3.07
C LEU A 69 12.93 -9.12 1.75
N VAL A 70 13.69 -9.12 0.63
CA VAL A 70 13.17 -9.58 -0.67
C VAL A 70 12.77 -11.06 -0.60
N ARG A 71 13.55 -11.89 0.08
CA ARG A 71 13.22 -13.30 0.29
C ARG A 71 11.92 -13.46 1.10
N GLN A 72 11.75 -12.69 2.18
CA GLN A 72 10.54 -12.71 3.01
C GLN A 72 9.30 -12.25 2.24
N LEU A 73 9.42 -11.19 1.44
CA LEU A 73 8.35 -10.71 0.55
C LEU A 73 7.93 -11.79 -0.44
N LEU A 74 8.88 -12.50 -1.04
CA LEU A 74 8.60 -13.59 -1.98
C LEU A 74 7.85 -14.74 -1.30
N VAL A 75 8.29 -15.16 -0.10
CA VAL A 75 7.61 -16.23 0.65
C VAL A 75 6.19 -15.81 1.02
N HIS A 76 5.99 -14.57 1.48
CA HIS A 76 4.66 -14.04 1.76
C HIS A 76 3.77 -14.06 0.51
N GLN A 77 4.26 -13.56 -0.63
CA GLN A 77 3.50 -13.54 -1.88
C GLN A 77 3.08 -14.96 -2.31
N GLN A 78 4.04 -15.90 -2.33
CA GLN A 78 3.78 -17.29 -2.71
C GLN A 78 2.77 -17.97 -1.78
N LEU A 79 2.80 -17.63 -0.48
CA LEU A 79 1.82 -18.14 0.47
C LEU A 79 0.41 -17.66 0.10
N VAL A 80 0.22 -16.34 -0.07
CA VAL A 80 -1.08 -15.75 -0.41
C VAL A 80 -1.62 -16.29 -1.74
N GLU A 81 -0.76 -16.42 -2.75
CA GLU A 81 -1.09 -17.03 -4.06
C GLU A 81 -1.65 -18.44 -3.90
N ARG A 82 -0.99 -19.31 -3.15
CA ARG A 82 -1.45 -20.70 -2.94
C ARG A 82 -2.82 -20.77 -2.27
N PHE A 83 -3.11 -19.89 -1.33
CA PHE A 83 -4.43 -19.84 -0.69
C PHE A 83 -5.53 -19.33 -1.63
N THR A 84 -5.18 -18.49 -2.60
CA THR A 84 -6.12 -17.93 -3.59
C THR A 84 -6.66 -19.01 -4.54
N GLU A 85 -5.91 -20.10 -4.75
CA GLU A 85 -6.38 -21.26 -5.53
C GLU A 85 -7.50 -22.06 -4.82
N ILE A 86 -7.68 -21.85 -3.51
CA ILE A 86 -8.57 -22.66 -2.66
C ILE A 86 -9.87 -21.91 -2.35
N ALA A 87 -9.76 -20.63 -2.01
CA ALA A 87 -10.88 -19.81 -1.55
C ALA A 87 -10.61 -18.32 -1.82
N PRO A 88 -11.62 -17.43 -1.72
CA PRO A 88 -11.38 -15.98 -1.74
C PRO A 88 -10.42 -15.56 -0.63
N VAL A 89 -9.38 -14.82 -1.01
CA VAL A 89 -8.32 -14.34 -0.11
C VAL A 89 -8.24 -12.82 -0.15
N LEU A 90 -8.09 -12.21 1.02
CA LEU A 90 -7.66 -10.82 1.17
C LEU A 90 -6.21 -10.82 1.66
N PRO A 91 -5.26 -10.32 0.87
CA PRO A 91 -3.90 -10.12 1.33
C PRO A 91 -3.86 -9.18 2.53
N VAL A 92 -3.03 -9.50 3.52
CA VAL A 92 -2.72 -8.60 4.63
C VAL A 92 -1.41 -7.88 4.33
N LYS A 93 -1.31 -6.61 4.74
CA LYS A 93 -0.09 -5.82 4.58
C LYS A 93 1.12 -6.57 5.13
N PHE A 94 2.18 -6.60 4.33
CA PHE A 94 3.43 -7.23 4.73
C PHE A 94 3.95 -6.65 6.05
N GLY A 95 4.38 -7.53 6.95
CA GLY A 95 4.88 -7.16 8.28
C GLY A 95 3.81 -6.89 9.35
N THR A 96 2.52 -7.19 9.11
CA THR A 96 1.47 -7.09 10.15
C THR A 96 1.66 -8.16 11.24
N LEU A 97 2.06 -7.73 12.44
CA LEU A 97 2.32 -8.61 13.58
C LEU A 97 1.24 -8.45 14.64
N ALA A 98 0.61 -9.56 15.01
CA ALA A 98 -0.27 -9.65 16.15
C ALA A 98 0.51 -10.09 17.40
N PRO A 99 0.25 -9.54 18.60
CA PRO A 99 0.93 -9.96 19.82
C PRO A 99 0.72 -11.45 20.16
N ASP A 100 -0.50 -11.93 19.92
CA ASP A 100 -0.96 -13.27 20.29
C ASP A 100 -2.18 -13.71 19.45
N ARG A 101 -2.63 -14.95 19.70
CA ARG A 101 -3.79 -15.55 19.03
C ARG A 101 -5.09 -14.79 19.32
N GLU A 102 -5.28 -14.32 20.55
CA GLU A 102 -6.49 -13.59 20.96
C GLU A 102 -6.62 -12.27 20.19
N SER A 103 -5.50 -11.59 19.95
CA SER A 103 -5.44 -10.38 19.14
C SER A 103 -5.84 -10.65 17.70
N VAL A 104 -5.37 -11.75 17.10
CA VAL A 104 -5.79 -12.16 15.75
C VAL A 104 -7.29 -12.43 15.68
N GLU A 105 -7.84 -13.17 16.65
CA GLU A 105 -9.29 -13.46 16.72
C GLU A 105 -10.11 -12.17 16.87
N LEU A 106 -9.67 -11.24 17.72
CA LEU A 106 -10.32 -9.94 17.87
C LEU A 106 -10.26 -9.10 16.58
N GLY A 107 -9.13 -9.14 15.86
CA GLY A 107 -9.00 -8.52 14.55
C GLY A 107 -9.96 -9.11 13.51
N LEU A 108 -10.10 -10.44 13.49
CA LEU A 108 -11.07 -11.12 12.63
C LEU A 108 -12.52 -10.72 12.97
N GLU A 109 -12.86 -10.65 14.25
CA GLU A 109 -14.19 -10.25 14.71
C GLU A 109 -14.51 -8.80 14.32
N ARG A 110 -13.61 -7.85 14.62
CA ARG A 110 -13.79 -6.42 14.32
C ARG A 110 -13.79 -6.12 12.82
N GLY A 111 -12.99 -6.86 12.05
CA GLY A 111 -12.88 -6.72 10.60
C GLY A 111 -13.97 -7.42 9.80
N ARG A 112 -14.76 -8.30 10.44
CA ARG A 112 -15.66 -9.25 9.78
C ARG A 112 -16.52 -8.65 8.67
N GLU A 113 -17.25 -7.57 8.94
CA GLU A 113 -18.14 -6.94 7.96
C GLU A 113 -17.36 -6.37 6.75
N LYS A 114 -16.22 -5.72 7.03
CA LYS A 114 -15.32 -5.17 5.99
C LYS A 114 -14.76 -6.30 5.12
N PHE A 115 -14.35 -7.41 5.73
CA PHE A 115 -13.81 -8.57 5.02
C PHE A 115 -14.87 -9.23 4.13
N PHE A 116 -16.07 -9.50 4.64
CA PHE A 116 -17.14 -10.08 3.81
C PHE A 116 -17.56 -9.17 2.66
N THR A 117 -17.58 -7.85 2.88
CA THR A 117 -17.83 -6.88 1.81
C THR A 117 -16.75 -6.98 0.73
N ALA A 118 -15.47 -7.01 1.11
CA ALA A 118 -14.37 -7.13 0.18
C ALA A 118 -14.35 -8.49 -0.55
N PHE A 119 -14.60 -9.61 0.15
CA PHE A 119 -14.74 -10.92 -0.46
C PHE A 119 -15.86 -10.98 -1.50
N GLY A 120 -17.01 -10.36 -1.21
CA GLY A 120 -18.12 -10.28 -2.15
C GLY A 120 -17.76 -9.55 -3.44
N GLY A 121 -16.91 -8.52 -3.34
CA GLY A 121 -16.41 -7.78 -4.50
C GLY A 121 -15.34 -8.53 -5.32
N LEU A 122 -14.63 -9.48 -4.71
CA LEU A 122 -13.44 -10.13 -5.29
C LEU A 122 -13.63 -11.59 -5.66
N SER A 123 -14.71 -12.24 -5.20
CA SER A 123 -14.98 -13.64 -5.51
C SER A 123 -15.11 -13.87 -7.02
N GLY A 124 -14.40 -14.88 -7.53
CA GLY A 124 -14.38 -15.19 -8.97
C GLY A 124 -13.58 -14.21 -9.82
N LYS A 125 -12.72 -13.40 -9.19
CA LYS A 125 -11.91 -12.38 -9.86
C LYS A 125 -10.44 -12.56 -9.57
N THR A 126 -9.62 -12.07 -10.47
CA THR A 126 -8.16 -12.08 -10.33
C THR A 126 -7.57 -10.78 -10.85
N GLN A 127 -6.46 -10.38 -10.25
CA GLN A 127 -5.73 -9.20 -10.66
C GLN A 127 -4.67 -9.54 -11.70
N PHE A 128 -4.48 -8.63 -12.65
CA PHE A 128 -3.34 -8.58 -13.54
C PHE A 128 -2.66 -7.21 -13.44
N GLU A 129 -1.33 -7.20 -13.39
CA GLU A 129 -0.52 -6.00 -13.55
C GLU A 129 0.00 -5.89 -14.98
N ILE A 130 -0.38 -4.81 -15.65
CA ILE A 130 -0.03 -4.54 -17.04
C ILE A 130 0.86 -3.30 -17.06
N THR A 131 2.12 -3.50 -17.43
CA THR A 131 3.07 -2.41 -17.69
C THR A 131 3.36 -2.36 -19.19
N VAL A 132 3.14 -1.20 -19.80
CA VAL A 132 3.46 -0.95 -21.20
C VAL A 132 4.57 0.09 -21.27
N THR A 133 5.62 -0.23 -22.01
CA THR A 133 6.79 0.62 -22.18
C THR A 133 7.09 0.88 -23.64
N TRP A 134 7.85 1.93 -23.93
CA TRP A 134 8.42 2.20 -25.25
C TRP A 134 9.94 2.37 -25.16
N ASP A 135 10.62 2.34 -26.30
CA ASP A 135 12.01 2.79 -26.37
C ASP A 135 12.05 4.33 -26.35
N VAL A 136 12.50 4.86 -25.22
CA VAL A 136 12.62 6.30 -24.98
C VAL A 136 13.58 6.97 -25.96
N ALA A 137 14.67 6.31 -26.35
CA ALA A 137 15.63 6.85 -27.30
C ALA A 137 15.00 7.00 -28.69
N ASP A 138 14.22 6.00 -29.13
CA ASP A 138 13.49 6.05 -30.40
C ASP A 138 12.42 7.14 -30.39
N VAL A 139 11.68 7.27 -29.29
CA VAL A 139 10.66 8.32 -29.14
C VAL A 139 11.31 9.71 -29.16
N PHE A 140 12.38 9.92 -28.41
CA PHE A 140 13.12 11.19 -28.46
C PHE A 140 13.73 11.46 -29.83
N ALA A 141 14.22 10.45 -30.55
CA ALA A 141 14.72 10.61 -31.91
C ALA A 141 13.62 11.02 -32.89
N LYS A 142 12.39 10.53 -32.71
CA LYS A 142 11.21 10.97 -33.46
C LYS A 142 10.83 12.42 -33.11
N ILE A 143 10.77 12.77 -31.82
CA ILE A 143 10.45 14.13 -31.34
C ILE A 143 11.49 15.14 -31.84
N ALA A 144 12.78 14.78 -31.82
CA ALA A 144 13.86 15.63 -32.27
C ALA A 144 13.78 16.04 -33.75
N LYS A 145 13.05 15.28 -34.57
CA LYS A 145 12.83 15.55 -36.00
C LYS A 145 11.61 16.43 -36.26
N LEU A 146 10.80 16.73 -35.25
CA LEU A 146 9.60 17.56 -35.42
C LEU A 146 10.00 19.01 -35.79
N PRO A 147 9.32 19.65 -36.76
CA PRO A 147 9.70 20.97 -37.25
C PRO A 147 9.83 22.03 -36.13
N ALA A 148 8.96 21.99 -35.13
CA ALA A 148 8.99 22.91 -34.00
C ALA A 148 10.26 22.74 -33.14
N VAL A 149 10.67 21.49 -32.89
CA VAL A 149 11.89 21.18 -32.11
C VAL A 149 13.14 21.50 -32.93
N VAL A 150 13.16 21.17 -34.23
CA VAL A 150 14.26 21.50 -35.13
C VAL A 150 14.48 23.01 -35.21
N LYS A 151 13.40 23.80 -35.35
CA LYS A 151 13.47 25.26 -35.39
C LYS A 151 14.10 25.83 -34.11
N LEU A 152 13.62 25.42 -32.94
CA LEU A 152 14.17 25.89 -31.67
C LEU A 152 15.63 25.45 -31.45
N LYS A 153 16.03 24.26 -31.95
CA LYS A 153 17.43 23.82 -31.92
C LYS A 153 18.33 24.69 -32.81
N VAL A 154 17.86 25.07 -34.00
CA VAL A 154 18.58 26.01 -34.88
C VAL A 154 18.71 27.38 -34.22
N ASP A 155 17.62 27.90 -33.65
CA ASP A 155 17.61 29.18 -32.93
C ASP A 155 18.61 29.16 -31.75
N LEU A 156 18.67 28.05 -31.01
CA LEU A 156 19.62 27.85 -29.90
C LEU A 156 21.10 27.92 -30.34
N VAL A 157 21.43 27.42 -31.53
CA VAL A 157 22.80 27.50 -32.08
C VAL A 157 23.14 28.93 -32.49
N ALA A 158 22.15 29.72 -32.90
CA ALA A 158 22.30 31.13 -33.28
C ALA A 158 22.22 32.11 -32.10
N THR A 159 21.88 31.64 -30.90
CA THR A 159 21.69 32.46 -29.70
C THR A 159 23.02 32.86 -29.05
N SER A 160 23.08 34.07 -28.47
CA SER A 160 24.20 34.52 -27.62
C SER A 160 24.39 33.64 -26.37
N GLU A 161 25.58 33.69 -25.76
CA GLU A 161 25.84 32.91 -24.54
C GLU A 161 24.94 33.31 -23.36
N SER A 162 24.49 34.57 -23.29
CA SER A 162 23.61 35.07 -22.22
C SER A 162 22.21 34.45 -22.25
N ASP A 163 21.67 34.17 -23.44
CA ASP A 163 20.28 33.75 -23.63
C ASP A 163 20.17 32.23 -23.85
N ARG A 164 21.32 31.54 -23.88
CA ARG A 164 21.43 30.10 -24.11
C ARG A 164 20.70 29.25 -23.06
N PRO A 165 20.76 29.55 -21.74
CA PRO A 165 20.03 28.79 -20.73
C PRO A 165 18.51 28.86 -20.94
N ILE A 166 17.98 30.05 -21.21
CA ILE A 166 16.54 30.28 -21.43
C ILE A 166 16.05 29.50 -22.65
N ASN A 167 16.81 29.50 -23.74
CA ASN A 167 16.42 28.78 -24.96
C ASN A 167 16.60 27.26 -24.81
N LEU A 168 17.58 26.79 -24.03
CA LEU A 168 17.72 25.38 -23.68
C LEU A 168 16.51 24.88 -22.88
N ASP A 169 16.06 25.65 -21.90
CA ASP A 169 14.86 25.36 -21.12
C ASP A 169 13.60 25.29 -22.00
N ARG A 170 13.49 26.18 -23.00
CA ARG A 170 12.37 26.16 -23.97
C ARG A 170 12.37 24.89 -24.82
N VAL A 171 13.54 24.45 -25.30
CA VAL A 171 13.68 23.18 -26.04
C VAL A 171 13.30 22.02 -25.13
N GLY A 172 13.81 21.99 -23.89
CA GLY A 172 13.51 20.95 -22.91
C GLY A 172 12.02 20.85 -22.60
N ARG A 173 11.35 21.97 -22.34
CA ARG A 173 9.89 22.01 -22.12
C ARG A 173 9.10 21.49 -23.32
N LEU A 174 9.40 21.96 -24.53
CA LEU A 174 8.69 21.50 -25.73
C LEU A 174 8.86 19.99 -25.94
N VAL A 175 10.07 19.47 -25.73
CA VAL A 175 10.35 18.04 -25.85
C VAL A 175 9.54 17.25 -24.81
N LYS A 176 9.50 17.70 -23.56
CA LYS A 176 8.73 17.05 -22.49
C LYS A 176 7.22 17.10 -22.76
N GLU A 177 6.68 18.27 -23.12
CA GLU A 177 5.26 18.43 -23.48
C GLU A 177 4.86 17.52 -24.65
N THR A 178 5.73 17.41 -25.66
CA THR A 178 5.48 16.52 -26.81
C THR A 178 5.50 15.05 -26.39
N LEU A 179 6.46 14.66 -25.55
CA LEU A 179 6.55 13.30 -25.02
C LEU A 179 5.30 12.95 -24.21
N ASP A 180 4.89 13.82 -23.30
CA ASP A 180 3.73 13.61 -22.43
C ASP A 180 2.43 13.56 -23.26
N HIS A 181 2.32 14.38 -24.32
CA HIS A 181 1.20 14.31 -25.25
C HIS A 181 1.15 12.99 -26.03
N GLN A 182 2.28 12.52 -26.58
CA GLN A 182 2.34 11.21 -27.23
C GLN A 182 2.00 10.07 -26.26
N ARG A 183 2.44 10.20 -25.00
CA ARG A 183 2.13 9.24 -23.93
C ARG A 183 0.63 9.20 -23.67
N ALA A 184 0.00 10.35 -23.49
CA ALA A 184 -1.43 10.45 -23.23
C ALA A 184 -2.27 9.88 -24.40
N GLN A 185 -1.89 10.15 -25.65
CA GLN A 185 -2.56 9.59 -26.82
C GLN A 185 -2.43 8.07 -26.89
N THR A 186 -1.22 7.55 -26.67
CA THR A 186 -0.96 6.11 -26.69
C THR A 186 -1.67 5.41 -25.53
N GLY A 187 -1.52 5.94 -24.32
CA GLY A 187 -2.19 5.45 -23.10
C GLY A 187 -3.71 5.43 -23.24
N LYS A 188 -4.30 6.42 -23.89
CA LYS A 188 -5.74 6.42 -24.17
C LYS A 188 -6.16 5.23 -25.03
N VAL A 189 -5.45 4.95 -26.13
CA VAL A 189 -5.76 3.79 -27.00
C VAL A 189 -5.65 2.48 -26.22
N LEU A 190 -4.63 2.35 -25.37
CA LEU A 190 -4.44 1.16 -24.53
C LEU A 190 -5.58 1.00 -23.51
N LEU A 191 -5.96 2.08 -22.82
CA LEU A 191 -7.03 2.06 -21.83
C LEU A 191 -8.40 1.79 -22.46
N ASP A 192 -8.69 2.41 -23.61
CA ASP A 192 -9.96 2.19 -24.33
C ASP A 192 -10.13 0.71 -24.75
N ALA A 193 -9.03 -0.02 -24.94
CA ALA A 193 -9.03 -1.46 -25.24
C ALA A 193 -9.06 -2.36 -23.99
N LEU A 194 -8.29 -2.03 -22.94
CA LEU A 194 -8.10 -2.88 -21.77
C LEU A 194 -9.22 -2.73 -20.72
N LEU A 195 -9.69 -1.50 -20.47
CA LEU A 195 -10.69 -1.25 -19.42
C LEU A 195 -12.00 -2.03 -19.60
N PRO A 196 -12.54 -2.24 -20.82
CA PRO A 196 -13.75 -3.03 -21.01
C PRO A 196 -13.64 -4.50 -20.60
N LEU A 197 -12.42 -5.04 -20.46
CA LEU A 197 -12.17 -6.42 -20.04
C LEU A 197 -12.13 -6.57 -18.51
N GLY A 198 -11.89 -5.46 -17.81
CA GLY A 198 -11.87 -5.43 -16.35
C GLY A 198 -13.24 -5.08 -15.77
N VAL A 199 -13.52 -5.62 -14.58
CA VAL A 199 -14.62 -5.15 -13.76
C VAL A 199 -14.24 -3.95 -12.89
N ASP A 200 -12.93 -3.75 -12.69
CA ASP A 200 -12.34 -2.67 -11.91
C ASP A 200 -10.90 -2.42 -12.39
N SER A 201 -10.38 -1.21 -12.18
CA SER A 201 -9.06 -0.81 -12.68
C SER A 201 -8.43 0.28 -11.83
N ILE A 202 -7.11 0.22 -11.67
CA ILE A 202 -6.30 1.26 -11.02
C ILE A 202 -5.16 1.65 -11.96
N VAL A 203 -5.14 2.91 -12.39
CA VAL A 203 -4.04 3.46 -13.19
C VAL A 203 -2.96 3.99 -12.24
N ASN A 204 -1.85 3.26 -12.15
CA ASN A 204 -0.76 3.58 -11.24
C ASN A 204 0.10 4.75 -11.79
N PRO A 205 0.76 5.51 -10.90
CA PRO A 205 1.71 6.54 -11.30
C PRO A 205 2.85 6.00 -12.18
N ILE A 206 3.25 6.84 -13.13
CA ILE A 206 4.34 6.56 -14.06
C ILE A 206 5.65 7.03 -13.43
N LEU A 207 6.54 6.08 -13.13
CA LEU A 207 7.78 6.35 -12.37
C LEU A 207 8.94 6.86 -13.22
N ASN A 208 8.89 6.70 -14.54
CA ASN A 208 9.95 7.11 -15.46
C ASN A 208 9.42 7.36 -16.88
N ASP A 209 10.26 7.92 -17.75
CA ASP A 209 9.83 8.30 -19.09
C ASP A 209 9.63 7.13 -20.07
N SER A 210 10.08 5.91 -19.74
CA SER A 210 9.89 4.72 -20.58
C SER A 210 8.54 4.06 -20.41
N ILE A 211 7.88 4.27 -19.28
CA ILE A 211 6.55 3.74 -19.02
C ILE A 211 5.50 4.62 -19.71
N VAL A 212 4.63 3.95 -20.46
CA VAL A 212 3.46 4.55 -21.14
C VAL A 212 2.20 4.34 -20.32
N LEU A 213 2.04 3.15 -19.77
CA LEU A 213 0.91 2.75 -18.94
C LEU A 213 1.39 1.79 -17.84
N ASN A 214 0.91 2.00 -16.62
CA ASN A 214 1.03 1.06 -15.51
C ASN A 214 -0.38 0.88 -14.93
N LEU A 215 -0.95 -0.31 -15.11
CA LEU A 215 -2.36 -0.59 -14.86
C LEU A 215 -2.47 -1.86 -14.01
N ALA A 216 -3.14 -1.78 -12.87
CA ALA A 216 -3.71 -2.95 -12.22
C ALA A 216 -5.15 -3.12 -12.73
N LEU A 217 -5.46 -4.29 -13.28
CA LEU A 217 -6.78 -4.62 -13.82
C LEU A 217 -7.36 -5.81 -13.05
N LEU A 218 -8.58 -5.66 -12.55
CA LEU A 218 -9.32 -6.75 -11.93
C LEU A 218 -10.26 -7.34 -12.97
N VAL A 219 -10.08 -8.61 -13.31
CA VAL A 219 -10.88 -9.31 -14.32
C VAL A 219 -11.63 -10.47 -13.68
N ASP A 220 -12.75 -10.85 -14.26
CA ASP A 220 -13.35 -12.14 -13.93
C ASP A 220 -12.40 -13.27 -14.37
N THR A 221 -12.28 -14.32 -13.56
CA THR A 221 -11.29 -15.39 -13.80
C THR A 221 -11.48 -16.08 -15.16
N ASP A 222 -12.70 -16.12 -15.68
CA ASP A 222 -13.03 -16.68 -17.01
C ASP A 222 -12.68 -15.75 -18.18
N GLN A 223 -12.36 -14.48 -17.92
CA GLN A 223 -11.93 -13.49 -18.93
C GLN A 223 -10.41 -13.37 -19.06
N ALA A 224 -9.62 -14.15 -18.30
CA ALA A 224 -8.15 -14.11 -18.38
C ALA A 224 -7.64 -14.34 -19.82
N ASP A 225 -8.18 -15.33 -20.53
CA ASP A 225 -7.80 -15.59 -21.93
C ASP A 225 -8.19 -14.45 -22.89
N ALA A 226 -9.23 -13.67 -22.56
CA ALA A 226 -9.63 -12.53 -23.36
C ALA A 226 -8.65 -11.35 -23.19
N LEU A 227 -8.12 -11.17 -21.99
CA LEU A 227 -7.06 -10.20 -21.72
C LEU A 227 -5.80 -10.51 -22.53
N ASP A 228 -5.34 -11.77 -22.51
CA ASP A 228 -4.15 -12.18 -23.25
C ASP A 228 -4.31 -11.92 -24.77
N ARG A 229 -5.45 -12.30 -25.35
CA ARG A 229 -5.74 -12.01 -26.77
C ARG A 229 -5.75 -10.52 -27.08
N CYS A 230 -6.32 -9.70 -26.20
CA CYS A 230 -6.33 -8.25 -26.39
C CYS A 230 -4.91 -7.66 -26.36
N LEU A 231 -4.03 -8.17 -25.50
CA LEU A 231 -2.63 -7.74 -25.45
C LEU A 231 -1.88 -8.10 -26.74
N ASP A 232 -2.10 -9.30 -27.28
CA ASP A 232 -1.52 -9.73 -28.57
C ASP A 232 -2.01 -8.85 -29.75
N GLU A 233 -3.30 -8.49 -29.75
CA GLU A 233 -3.89 -7.59 -30.76
C GLU A 233 -3.31 -6.17 -30.67
N LEU A 234 -3.10 -5.66 -29.44
CA LEU A 234 -2.46 -4.37 -29.21
C LEU A 234 -1.00 -4.39 -29.67
N ASP A 235 -0.23 -5.43 -29.32
CA ASP A 235 1.17 -5.57 -29.78
C ASP A 235 1.27 -5.58 -31.31
N SER A 236 0.36 -6.30 -31.96
CA SER A 236 0.25 -6.34 -33.42
C SER A 236 -0.09 -4.97 -34.02
N THR A 237 -0.99 -4.21 -33.38
CA THR A 237 -1.42 -2.87 -33.81
C THR A 237 -0.29 -1.84 -33.72
N PHE A 238 0.57 -1.95 -32.69
CA PHE A 238 1.71 -1.06 -32.49
C PHE A 238 2.99 -1.55 -33.19
N HIS A 239 2.96 -2.68 -33.89
CA HIS A 239 4.05 -3.22 -34.70
C HIS A 239 5.39 -3.31 -33.92
N GLY A 240 5.35 -3.71 -32.66
CA GLY A 240 6.52 -3.82 -31.78
C GLY A 240 7.13 -2.49 -31.33
N ALA A 241 6.44 -1.36 -31.52
CA ALA A 241 6.87 -0.07 -30.99
C ALA A 241 6.70 0.05 -29.46
N LEU A 242 5.91 -0.84 -28.88
CA LEU A 242 5.66 -0.95 -27.44
C LEU A 242 6.13 -2.32 -26.95
N SER A 243 6.47 -2.41 -25.68
CA SER A 243 6.73 -3.67 -24.98
C SER A 243 5.72 -3.82 -23.84
N PHE A 244 4.98 -4.93 -23.88
CA PHE A 244 3.96 -5.28 -22.92
C PHE A 244 4.51 -6.29 -21.91
N ARG A 245 4.32 -6.00 -20.63
CA ARG A 245 4.55 -6.94 -19.54
C ARG A 245 3.23 -7.12 -18.79
N CYS A 246 2.68 -8.32 -18.83
CA CYS A 246 1.52 -8.73 -18.05
C CYS A 246 1.98 -9.70 -16.95
N VAL A 247 1.57 -9.46 -15.71
CA VAL A 247 1.82 -10.36 -14.58
C VAL A 247 0.49 -10.70 -13.93
N GLY A 248 0.22 -11.98 -13.77
CA GLY A 248 -1.00 -12.51 -13.17
C GLY A 248 -1.27 -13.92 -13.73
N PRO A 249 -2.33 -14.60 -13.28
CA PRO A 249 -3.28 -14.18 -12.24
C PRO A 249 -2.61 -14.04 -10.87
N MET A 250 -2.95 -13.01 -10.11
CA MET A 250 -2.43 -12.79 -8.76
C MET A 250 -3.52 -12.40 -7.76
N PRO A 251 -3.27 -12.51 -6.45
CA PRO A 251 -4.16 -11.99 -5.42
C PRO A 251 -4.41 -10.49 -5.63
N PRO A 252 -5.60 -9.98 -5.29
CA PRO A 252 -6.02 -8.61 -5.62
C PRO A 252 -5.43 -7.56 -4.67
N HIS A 253 -4.10 -7.54 -4.49
CA HIS A 253 -3.39 -6.62 -3.60
C HIS A 253 -3.72 -5.15 -3.86
N SER A 254 -3.89 -4.76 -5.12
CA SER A 254 -4.19 -3.36 -5.47
C SER A 254 -5.62 -2.95 -5.13
N PHE A 255 -6.55 -3.91 -5.09
CA PHE A 255 -7.99 -3.66 -4.91
C PHE A 255 -8.47 -3.91 -3.49
N ALA A 256 -7.78 -4.75 -2.71
CA ALA A 256 -8.05 -4.92 -1.29
C ALA A 256 -6.81 -5.45 -0.57
N THR A 257 -6.16 -4.59 0.20
CA THR A 257 -5.15 -4.99 1.17
C THR A 257 -5.67 -4.72 2.57
N VAL A 258 -5.69 -5.75 3.41
CA VAL A 258 -6.07 -5.65 4.82
C VAL A 258 -4.92 -5.02 5.61
N GLU A 259 -5.22 -3.95 6.34
CA GLU A 259 -4.32 -3.40 7.35
C GLU A 259 -4.93 -3.62 8.73
N ILE A 260 -4.19 -4.31 9.61
CA ILE A 260 -4.54 -4.49 11.01
C ILE A 260 -3.47 -3.83 11.85
N ASN A 261 -3.87 -2.84 12.64
CA ASN A 261 -3.01 -2.16 13.60
C ASN A 261 -3.40 -2.59 15.00
N TYR A 262 -2.47 -3.22 15.70
CA TYR A 262 -2.59 -3.61 17.10
C TYR A 262 -1.99 -2.51 17.97
N ILE A 263 -2.83 -1.84 18.75
CA ILE A 263 -2.44 -0.77 19.66
C ILE A 263 -2.15 -1.39 21.01
N GLU A 264 -0.89 -1.32 21.43
CA GLU A 264 -0.44 -1.84 22.72
C GLU A 264 -1.06 -1.03 23.88
N PRO A 265 -1.44 -1.66 25.01
CA PRO A 265 -1.95 -0.93 26.18
C PRO A 265 -0.99 0.15 26.69
N THR A 266 0.31 -0.07 26.53
CA THR A 266 1.36 0.90 26.89
C THR A 266 1.33 2.13 25.98
N GLN A 267 1.01 1.99 24.70
CA GLN A 267 0.86 3.10 23.75
C GLN A 267 -0.36 3.96 24.10
N VAL A 268 -1.49 3.34 24.44
CA VAL A 268 -2.68 4.06 24.90
C VAL A 268 -2.39 4.83 26.19
N SER A 269 -1.78 4.16 27.17
CA SER A 269 -1.41 4.76 28.45
C SER A 269 -0.45 5.94 28.28
N HIS A 270 0.56 5.78 27.41
CA HIS A 270 1.50 6.84 27.08
C HIS A 270 0.82 8.01 26.36
N ALA A 271 -0.06 7.74 25.39
CA ALA A 271 -0.80 8.78 24.67
C ALA A 271 -1.76 9.56 25.59
N CYS A 272 -2.43 8.88 26.52
CA CYS A 272 -3.20 9.51 27.60
C CYS A 272 -2.32 10.41 28.48
N CYS A 273 -1.14 9.93 28.89
CA CYS A 273 -0.18 10.73 29.66
C CYS A 273 0.27 11.99 28.91
N VAL A 274 0.60 11.86 27.61
CA VAL A 274 0.99 12.98 26.73
C VAL A 274 -0.12 14.02 26.60
N LEU A 275 -1.39 13.59 26.51
CA LEU A 275 -2.54 14.48 26.37
C LEU A 275 -3.14 14.92 27.72
N GLU A 276 -2.52 14.54 28.84
CA GLU A 276 -3.00 14.80 30.20
C GLU A 276 -4.45 14.33 30.42
N LEU A 277 -4.76 13.13 29.93
CA LEU A 277 -6.06 12.47 30.06
C LEU A 277 -5.95 11.27 30.99
N ASP A 278 -6.96 11.06 31.85
CA ASP A 278 -7.02 9.87 32.72
C ASP A 278 -7.33 8.60 31.92
N ALA A 279 -8.17 8.71 30.88
CA ALA A 279 -8.46 7.63 29.94
C ALA A 279 -9.06 8.18 28.63
N ALA A 280 -9.02 7.37 27.58
CA ALA A 280 -9.53 7.70 26.25
C ALA A 280 -11.01 7.28 26.11
N HIS A 281 -11.94 8.14 26.52
CA HIS A 281 -13.37 7.80 26.53
C HIS A 281 -14.11 8.19 25.24
N ASN A 282 -13.84 9.38 24.70
CA ASN A 282 -14.55 9.90 23.53
C ASN A 282 -13.72 10.91 22.73
N PHE A 283 -14.15 11.14 21.49
CA PHE A 283 -13.49 12.03 20.54
C PHE A 283 -13.40 13.49 21.00
N GLU A 284 -14.41 13.99 21.70
CA GLU A 284 -14.51 15.40 22.09
C GLU A 284 -13.49 15.76 23.16
N GLU A 285 -13.31 14.89 24.17
CA GLU A 285 -12.29 15.02 25.20
C GLU A 285 -10.88 15.01 24.59
N ILE A 286 -10.60 14.03 23.73
CA ILE A 286 -9.30 13.88 23.06
C ILE A 286 -8.97 15.11 22.22
N ARG A 287 -9.92 15.60 21.42
CA ARG A 287 -9.74 16.78 20.57
C ARG A 287 -9.57 18.07 21.37
N SER A 288 -10.31 18.22 22.46
CA SER A 288 -10.21 19.38 23.34
C SER A 288 -8.85 19.44 24.03
N ALA A 289 -8.37 18.30 24.54
CA ALA A 289 -7.05 18.18 25.16
C ALA A 289 -5.92 18.50 24.17
N TYR A 290 -5.98 17.93 22.96
CA TYR A 290 -5.02 18.21 21.89
C TYR A 290 -4.96 19.70 21.54
N HIS A 291 -6.11 20.35 21.27
CA HIS A 291 -6.11 21.77 20.91
C HIS A 291 -5.64 22.68 22.05
N ARG A 292 -5.91 22.32 23.32
CA ARG A 292 -5.40 23.04 24.49
C ARG A 292 -3.88 23.01 24.52
N LEU A 293 -3.29 21.82 24.42
CA LEU A 293 -1.84 21.62 24.50
C LEU A 293 -1.11 22.18 23.27
N ALA A 294 -1.65 21.99 22.05
CA ALA A 294 -1.08 22.52 20.83
C ALA A 294 -0.98 24.06 20.85
N ARG A 295 -1.98 24.76 21.42
CA ARG A 295 -1.93 26.22 21.61
C ARG A 295 -0.84 26.64 22.59
N GLN A 296 -0.63 25.90 23.68
CA GLN A 296 0.42 26.18 24.66
C GLN A 296 1.81 26.01 24.03
N THR A 297 2.05 24.90 23.31
CA THR A 297 3.33 24.64 22.64
C THR A 297 3.64 25.67 21.54
N GLN A 298 2.62 26.20 20.86
CA GLN A 298 2.80 27.26 19.85
C GLN A 298 3.11 28.63 20.47
N GLN A 299 2.60 28.92 21.67
CA GLN A 299 2.90 30.18 22.39
C GLN A 299 4.34 30.22 22.93
N ASP A 300 4.90 29.07 23.32
CA ASP A 300 6.28 28.95 23.81
C ASP A 300 7.37 29.12 22.72
N ILE A 301 6.99 29.12 21.43
CA ILE A 301 7.92 29.26 20.30
C ILE A 301 8.09 30.73 19.84
N ALA A 302 7.32 31.68 20.40
CA ALA A 302 7.47 33.11 20.10
C ALA A 302 8.74 33.71 20.75
N PRO A 303 9.49 34.61 20.09
CA PRO A 303 10.79 35.07 20.57
C PRO A 303 10.63 36.22 21.55
N ASP A 304 10.80 35.91 22.84
CA ASP A 304 11.37 36.76 23.90
C ASP A 304 10.68 36.42 25.23
N VAL A 305 11.24 35.46 25.96
CA VAL A 305 11.66 35.61 27.37
C VAL A 305 12.63 34.46 27.65
N VAL A 306 13.85 34.78 28.11
CA VAL A 306 14.76 33.81 28.73
C VAL A 306 14.11 33.36 30.04
N VAL A 307 13.39 32.24 30.01
CA VAL A 307 12.97 31.54 31.21
C VAL A 307 13.71 30.20 31.26
N ASP A 308 14.62 30.14 32.22
CA ASP A 308 15.25 28.91 32.69
C ASP A 308 14.16 27.96 33.18
N ASN A 309 13.76 26.98 32.37
CA ASN A 309 12.77 26.00 32.78
C ASN A 309 13.11 24.60 32.24
N LYS A 310 13.47 23.72 33.17
CA LYS A 310 13.48 22.26 33.02
C LYS A 310 12.05 21.71 32.93
N SER A 311 11.26 22.18 31.98
CA SER A 311 9.96 21.61 31.65
C SER A 311 10.05 21.10 30.22
N SER A 312 10.11 19.78 30.07
CA SER A 312 10.11 19.05 28.81
C SER A 312 8.91 19.48 27.97
N SER A 313 9.08 20.45 27.07
CA SER A 313 8.04 20.79 26.11
C SER A 313 7.89 19.59 25.18
N VAL A 314 6.77 18.89 25.32
CA VAL A 314 6.42 17.80 24.42
C VAL A 314 6.32 18.39 23.02
N GLY A 315 7.16 17.94 22.11
CA GLY A 315 7.17 18.44 20.74
C GLY A 315 5.82 18.20 20.06
N ILE A 316 5.39 19.12 19.20
CA ILE A 316 4.11 19.04 18.46
C ILE A 316 3.94 17.70 17.74
N ALA A 317 5.04 17.09 17.27
CA ALA A 317 5.03 15.76 16.65
C ALA A 317 4.56 14.65 17.61
N VAL A 318 5.04 14.64 18.86
CA VAL A 318 4.64 13.66 19.88
C VAL A 318 3.17 13.86 20.26
N LEU A 319 2.73 15.12 20.33
CA LEU A 319 1.33 15.46 20.60
C LEU A 319 0.40 14.97 19.48
N ASN A 320 0.80 15.15 18.22
CA ASN A 320 0.06 14.67 17.06
C ASN A 320 -0.04 13.14 17.05
N ASP A 321 1.04 12.44 17.40
CA ASP A 321 1.09 10.98 17.43
C ASP A 321 0.18 10.40 18.53
N ALA A 322 0.24 10.97 19.73
CA ALA A 322 -0.65 10.61 20.83
C ALA A 322 -2.12 10.87 20.46
N TYR A 323 -2.42 12.01 19.85
CA TYR A 323 -3.76 12.34 19.35
C TYR A 323 -4.28 11.31 18.34
N LYS A 324 -3.49 10.99 17.31
CA LYS A 324 -3.86 9.99 16.30
C LYS A 324 -4.07 8.60 16.90
N THR A 325 -3.22 8.20 17.84
CA THR A 325 -3.33 6.91 18.54
C THR A 325 -4.64 6.80 19.30
N LEU A 326 -4.99 7.81 20.12
CA LEU A 326 -6.24 7.77 20.88
C LEU A 326 -7.48 7.87 20.00
N LEU A 327 -7.45 8.68 18.93
CA LEU A 327 -8.55 8.73 17.96
C LEU A 327 -8.80 7.34 17.33
N SER A 328 -7.73 6.66 16.90
CA SER A 328 -7.83 5.35 16.27
C SER A 328 -8.35 4.30 17.24
N PHE A 329 -7.91 4.34 18.51
CA PHE A 329 -8.37 3.45 19.57
C PHE A 329 -9.87 3.63 19.87
N VAL A 330 -10.34 4.89 19.98
CA VAL A 330 -11.75 5.18 20.25
C VAL A 330 -12.63 4.85 19.04
N ASP A 331 -12.19 5.18 17.83
CA ASP A 331 -12.91 4.87 16.58
C ASP A 331 -13.11 3.37 16.38
N ALA A 332 -12.05 2.59 16.61
CA ALA A 332 -12.14 1.13 16.57
C ALA A 332 -12.90 0.53 17.77
N GLY A 333 -13.16 1.31 18.81
CA GLY A 333 -13.76 0.86 20.06
C GLY A 333 -12.93 -0.21 20.77
N GLY A 334 -11.59 -0.10 20.70
CA GLY A 334 -10.66 -1.07 21.26
C GLY A 334 -9.25 -1.02 20.66
N PRO A 335 -8.38 -1.97 21.05
CA PRO A 335 -6.96 -1.97 20.70
C PRO A 335 -6.68 -2.44 19.26
N VAL A 336 -7.68 -2.93 18.52
CA VAL A 336 -7.46 -3.48 17.17
C VAL A 336 -8.21 -2.64 16.15
N VAL A 337 -7.44 -1.97 15.30
CA VAL A 337 -7.97 -1.17 14.18
C VAL A 337 -7.83 -1.97 12.91
N VAL A 338 -8.94 -2.21 12.22
CA VAL A 338 -8.95 -2.95 10.95
C VAL A 338 -9.44 -2.05 9.83
N SER A 339 -8.70 -2.04 8.72
CA SER A 339 -9.12 -1.41 7.47
C SER A 339 -8.82 -2.29 6.27
N VAL A 340 -9.52 -2.05 5.17
CA VAL A 340 -9.25 -2.68 3.88
C VAL A 340 -8.99 -1.53 2.91
N GLN A 341 -7.74 -1.41 2.47
CA GLN A 341 -7.26 -0.30 1.67
C GLN A 341 -7.23 -0.69 0.19
N ARG A 342 -7.50 0.31 -0.67
CA ARG A 342 -7.21 0.25 -2.10
C ARG A 342 -5.93 1.02 -2.39
N GLN A 343 -5.15 0.57 -3.36
CA GLN A 343 -3.85 1.17 -3.67
C GLN A 343 -3.94 2.64 -4.13
N GLU A 344 -5.06 3.06 -4.73
CA GLU A 344 -5.30 4.47 -5.07
C GLU A 344 -5.23 5.39 -3.84
N ASP A 345 -5.74 4.91 -2.70
CA ASP A 345 -5.75 5.67 -1.44
C ASP A 345 -4.33 5.78 -0.85
N ALA A 346 -3.47 4.79 -1.07
CA ALA A 346 -2.09 4.76 -0.58
C ALA A 346 -1.20 5.82 -1.25
N TYR A 347 -1.35 6.05 -2.56
CA TYR A 347 -0.61 7.11 -3.26
C TYR A 347 -1.07 8.52 -2.85
N ALA A 348 -2.34 8.69 -2.52
CA ALA A 348 -2.85 9.97 -2.02
C ALA A 348 -2.26 10.33 -0.64
N THR A 349 -1.92 9.33 0.18
CA THR A 349 -1.28 9.53 1.50
C THR A 349 0.23 9.79 1.46
N ASP A 350 0.94 9.36 0.41
CA ASP A 350 2.39 9.51 0.27
C ASP A 350 2.84 10.79 -0.46
N ILE A 351 1.90 11.60 -0.95
CA ILE A 351 2.20 12.96 -1.41
C ILE A 351 2.26 13.83 -0.15
N PRO A 352 3.44 14.33 0.29
CA PRO A 352 3.45 15.37 1.31
C PRO A 352 2.60 16.51 0.77
N SER A 353 1.60 16.92 1.54
CA SER A 353 0.73 18.04 1.23
C SER A 353 1.56 19.32 1.11
N SER A 354 2.19 19.53 -0.04
CA SER A 354 2.72 20.82 -0.46
C SER A 354 1.52 21.63 -0.93
N GLY A 355 0.81 22.22 0.02
CA GLY A 355 -0.35 23.06 -0.23
C GLY A 355 -0.72 23.83 1.02
N GLY A 356 -0.22 25.07 1.13
CA GLY A 356 -0.55 26.04 2.18
C GLY A 356 0.61 26.96 2.47
#